data_AF-A0A0R1VW21-F1
#
_entry.id   AF-A0A0R1VW21-F1
#
_cell.length_a   1.000
_cell.length_b   1.000
_cell.length_c   1.000
_cell.angle_alpha   90.00
_cell.angle_beta   90.00
_cell.angle_gamma   90.00
#
_symmetry.space_group_name_H-M   'P 1'
#
loop_
_entity.id
_entity.type
_entity.pdbx_description
1 polymer ?
#
loop_
_entity_poly.entity_id
_entity_poly.type
_entity_poly.pdbx_seq_one_letter_code
_entity_poly.pdbx_strand_id
1 'polypeptide(L)'
;MIQMASEMKFALPDEVQAEISLMFIKSAQQAFQALIQQQAYPQYLNQKQAADYLSISVTSFKKLNIPRVSLENIERYDKATLDQYCKAHEF
;
A
#
# COMPACT_ATOMS: atom_id res chain seq x y z
N MET A 1 59.77 13.91 4.27
CA MET A 1 58.33 14.09 4.53
C MET A 1 57.55 13.34 3.47
N ILE A 2 56.83 12.26 3.79
CA ILE A 2 55.49 11.92 3.27
C ILE A 2 54.83 11.06 4.37
N GLN A 3 53.69 11.54 4.86
CA GLN A 3 52.94 11.00 6.00
C GLN A 3 52.11 9.79 5.53
N MET A 4 52.31 8.63 6.17
CA MET A 4 51.56 7.40 5.90
C MET A 4 50.10 7.60 6.35
N ALA A 5 49.16 7.46 5.42
CA ALA A 5 47.74 7.43 5.72
C ALA A 5 47.41 6.11 6.42
N SER A 6 47.31 6.11 7.75
CA SER A 6 46.75 4.99 8.49
C SER A 6 45.28 4.84 8.12
N GLU A 7 44.95 3.81 7.36
CA GLU A 7 43.57 3.34 7.18
C GLU A 7 43.07 2.80 8.53
N MET A 8 42.46 3.68 9.32
CA MET A 8 41.82 3.30 10.57
C MET A 8 40.52 2.56 10.22
N LYS A 9 40.61 1.23 10.09
CA LYS A 9 39.43 0.35 10.03
C LYS A 9 38.71 0.41 11.38
N PHE A 10 37.79 1.37 11.53
CA PHE A 10 36.82 1.35 12.60
C PHE A 10 35.90 0.15 12.37
N ALA A 11 36.20 -0.97 13.02
CA ALA A 11 35.19 -2.00 13.24
C ALA A 11 34.12 -1.36 14.14
N LEU A 12 32.98 -1.02 13.53
CA LEU A 12 31.81 -0.57 14.29
C LEU A 12 31.50 -1.65 15.34
N PRO A 13 31.42 -1.28 16.63
CA PRO A 13 31.01 -2.23 17.67
C PRO A 13 29.69 -2.89 17.28
N ASP A 14 29.55 -4.18 17.56
CA ASP A 14 28.39 -4.98 17.13
C ASP A 14 27.05 -4.34 17.57
N GLU A 15 27.05 -3.65 18.72
CA GLU A 15 25.92 -2.88 19.24
C GLU A 15 25.48 -1.75 18.31
N VAL A 16 26.44 -1.03 17.71
CA VAL A 16 26.16 0.08 16.79
C VAL A 16 25.67 -0.44 15.44
N GLN A 17 26.19 -1.58 14.98
CA GLN A 17 25.67 -2.24 13.77
C GLN A 17 24.23 -2.75 13.96
N ALA A 18 23.92 -3.29 15.14
CA ALA A 18 22.57 -3.74 15.47
C ALA A 18 21.59 -2.56 15.49
N GLU A 19 22.00 -1.41 16.05
CA GLU A 19 21.17 -0.21 16.11
C GLU A 19 20.94 0.41 14.73
N ILE A 20 21.98 0.50 13.89
CA ILE A 20 21.86 0.96 12.49
C ILE A 20 20.93 0.03 11.69
N SER A 21 21.07 -1.29 11.87
CA SER A 21 20.22 -2.27 11.18
C SER A 21 18.76 -2.16 11.60
N LEU A 22 18.49 -1.97 12.90
CA LEU A 22 17.15 -1.73 13.42
C LEU A 22 16.54 -0.43 12.88
N MET A 23 17.33 0.63 12.82
CA MET A 23 16.89 1.92 12.28
C MET A 23 16.55 1.79 10.79
N PHE A 24 17.38 1.08 10.02
CA PHE A 24 17.14 0.81 8.61
C PHE A 24 15.85 0.00 8.38
N ILE A 25 15.64 -1.07 9.15
CA ILE A 25 14.43 -1.89 9.07
C ILE A 25 13.18 -1.06 9.40
N LYS A 26 13.23 -0.22 10.45
CA LYS A 26 12.12 0.66 10.82
C LYS A 26 11.80 1.67 9.72
N SER A 27 12.80 2.33 9.15
CA SER A 27 12.60 3.29 8.07
C SER A 27 12.04 2.62 6.81
N ALA A 28 12.51 1.41 6.47
CA ALA A 28 11.95 0.64 5.36
C ALA A 28 10.49 0.26 5.62
N GLN A 29 10.16 -0.24 6.82
CA GLN A 29 8.78 -0.57 7.19
C GLN A 29 7.85 0.64 7.12
N GLN A 30 8.31 1.81 7.58
CA GLN A 30 7.54 3.05 7.50
C GLN A 30 7.34 3.51 6.06
N ALA A 31 8.36 3.40 5.20
CA ALA A 31 8.24 3.72 3.78
C ALA A 31 7.25 2.77 3.07
N PHE A 32 7.30 1.47 3.38
CA PHE A 32 6.33 0.50 2.87
C PHE A 32 4.92 0.76 3.38
N GLN A 33 4.75 1.09 4.67
CA GLN A 33 3.44 1.47 5.21
C GLN A 33 2.91 2.74 4.55
N ALA A 34 3.74 3.75 4.32
CA ALA A 34 3.35 4.98 3.63
C ALA A 34 2.92 4.70 2.18
N LEU A 35 3.62 3.81 1.47
CA LEU A 35 3.25 3.38 0.12
C LEU A 35 1.94 2.57 0.11
N ILE A 36 1.73 1.70 1.09
CA ILE A 36 0.47 0.94 1.25
C ILE A 36 -0.69 1.91 1.56
N GLN A 37 -0.46 2.93 2.39
CA GLN A 37 -1.45 3.98 2.67
C GLN A 37 -1.77 4.82 1.43
N GLN A 38 -0.78 5.07 0.55
CA GLN A 38 -0.99 5.77 -0.73
C GLN A 38 -1.71 4.90 -1.79
N GLN A 39 -1.61 3.57 -1.70
CA GLN A 39 -2.35 2.62 -2.55
C GLN A 39 -3.52 1.96 -1.81
N ALA A 40 -4.34 2.76 -1.10
CA ALA A 40 -5.37 2.25 -0.19
C ALA A 40 -6.32 1.20 -0.83
N TYR A 41 -6.53 1.25 -2.15
CA TYR A 41 -7.30 0.25 -2.87
C TYR A 41 -6.59 -0.24 -4.14
N PRO A 42 -6.54 -1.56 -4.39
CA PRO A 42 -6.02 -2.12 -5.63
C PRO A 42 -6.91 -1.75 -6.82
N GLN A 43 -6.39 -1.89 -8.06
CA GLN A 43 -7.17 -1.67 -9.30
C GLN A 43 -8.46 -2.49 -9.33
N TYR A 44 -8.40 -3.74 -8.88
CA TYR A 44 -9.54 -4.66 -8.83
C TYR A 44 -9.91 -4.98 -7.39
N LEU A 45 -11.03 -4.42 -6.94
CA LEU A 45 -11.53 -4.52 -5.57
C LEU A 45 -12.44 -5.72 -5.43
N ASN A 46 -12.39 -6.41 -4.28
CA ASN A 46 -13.46 -7.33 -3.91
C ASN A 46 -14.71 -6.55 -3.44
N GLN A 47 -15.83 -7.24 -3.25
CA GLN A 47 -17.08 -6.59 -2.88
C GLN A 47 -17.00 -5.75 -1.59
N LYS A 48 -16.29 -6.24 -0.57
CA LYS A 48 -16.14 -5.51 0.70
C LYS A 48 -15.33 -4.23 0.50
N GLN A 49 -14.23 -4.33 -0.25
CA GLN A 49 -13.38 -3.19 -0.60
C GLN A 49 -14.12 -2.18 -1.48
N ALA A 50 -14.94 -2.63 -2.43
CA ALA A 50 -15.72 -1.75 -3.29
C ALA A 50 -16.82 -0.99 -2.52
N ALA A 51 -17.49 -1.65 -1.58
CA ALA A 51 -18.46 -1.00 -0.69
C ALA A 51 -17.81 0.05 0.21
N ASP A 52 -16.64 -0.28 0.77
CA ASP A 52 -15.81 0.62 1.57
C ASP A 52 -15.31 1.81 0.75
N TYR A 53 -14.86 1.57 -0.48
CA TYR A 53 -14.44 2.61 -1.43
C TYR A 53 -15.55 3.62 -1.73
N LEU A 54 -16.79 3.15 -1.90
CA LEU A 54 -17.97 3.99 -2.09
C LEU A 54 -18.56 4.54 -0.77
N SER A 55 -17.95 4.25 0.38
CA SER A 55 -18.42 4.66 1.71
C SER A 55 -19.88 4.24 2.02
N ILE A 56 -20.27 3.04 1.59
CA ILE A 56 -21.62 2.48 1.84
C ILE A 56 -21.55 1.09 2.48
N SER A 57 -22.66 0.68 3.10
CA SER A 57 -22.75 -0.69 3.62
C SER A 57 -22.68 -1.72 2.48
N VAL A 58 -22.09 -2.90 2.74
CA VAL A 58 -22.06 -4.01 1.77
C VAL A 58 -23.47 -4.39 1.31
N THR A 59 -24.47 -4.32 2.20
CA THR A 59 -25.88 -4.58 1.88
C THR A 59 -26.45 -3.55 0.90
N SER A 60 -26.10 -2.28 1.07
CA SER A 60 -26.47 -1.21 0.13
C SER A 60 -25.75 -1.40 -1.20
N PHE A 61 -24.46 -1.74 -1.18
CA PHE A 61 -23.66 -2.00 -2.37
C PHE A 61 -24.24 -3.13 -3.23
N LYS A 62 -24.72 -4.23 -2.62
CA LYS A 62 -25.38 -5.34 -3.37
C LYS A 62 -26.60 -4.92 -4.17
N LYS A 63 -27.24 -3.81 -3.81
CA LYS A 63 -28.40 -3.27 -4.53
C LYS A 63 -27.99 -2.41 -5.72
N LEU A 64 -26.72 -2.02 -5.80
CA LEU A 64 -26.19 -1.26 -6.91
C LEU A 64 -25.87 -2.19 -8.07
N ASN A 65 -26.27 -1.80 -9.29
CA ASN A 65 -26.01 -2.58 -10.49
C ASN A 65 -24.67 -2.18 -11.12
N ILE A 66 -23.58 -2.33 -10.36
CA ILE A 66 -22.22 -1.97 -10.83
C ILE A 66 -21.61 -3.15 -11.60
N PRO A 67 -21.09 -2.92 -12.81
CA PRO A 67 -20.41 -3.96 -13.58
C PRO A 67 -19.25 -4.60 -12.81
N ARG A 68 -19.15 -5.94 -12.89
CA ARG A 68 -18.11 -6.74 -12.25
C ARG A 68 -17.35 -7.58 -13.27
N VAL A 69 -16.06 -7.78 -13.03
CA VAL A 69 -15.19 -8.70 -13.76
C VAL A 69 -15.22 -10.04 -13.03
N SER A 70 -15.49 -11.12 -13.76
CA SER A 70 -15.49 -12.49 -13.23
C SER A 70 -14.36 -13.29 -13.88
N LEU A 71 -13.48 -13.84 -13.05
CA LEU A 71 -12.44 -14.78 -13.46
C LEU A 71 -12.55 -16.00 -12.54
N GLU A 72 -12.88 -17.16 -13.10
CA GLU A 72 -12.86 -18.45 -12.38
C GLU A 72 -13.61 -18.42 -11.03
N ASN A 73 -14.83 -17.87 -11.01
CA ASN A 73 -15.68 -17.68 -9.82
C ASN A 73 -15.23 -16.61 -8.82
N ILE A 74 -14.17 -15.86 -9.12
CA ILE A 74 -13.77 -14.69 -8.34
C ILE A 74 -14.35 -13.44 -8.98
N GLU A 75 -15.22 -12.76 -8.24
CA GLU A 75 -15.78 -11.48 -8.65
C GLU A 75 -14.94 -10.32 -8.13
N ARG A 76 -14.67 -9.37 -9.03
CA ARG A 76 -13.93 -8.14 -8.76
C ARG A 76 -14.60 -6.94 -9.43
N TYR A 77 -14.37 -5.76 -8.86
CA TYR A 77 -14.86 -4.49 -9.34
C TYR A 77 -13.66 -3.64 -9.73
N ASP A 78 -13.65 -3.13 -10.96
CA ASP A 78 -12.61 -2.21 -11.42
C ASP A 78 -12.82 -0.84 -10.76
N LYS A 79 -11.76 -0.29 -10.19
CA LYS A 79 -11.74 1.02 -9.55
C LYS A 79 -12.24 2.12 -10.50
N ALA A 80 -11.85 2.06 -11.79
CA ALA A 80 -12.28 3.05 -12.77
C ALA A 80 -13.80 3.06 -12.97
N THR A 81 -14.44 1.89 -12.93
CA THR A 81 -15.91 1.75 -12.99
C THR A 81 -16.58 2.34 -11.74
N LEU A 82 -16.00 2.11 -10.55
CA LEU A 82 -16.49 2.71 -9.31
C LEU A 82 -16.37 4.24 -9.34
N ASP A 83 -15.26 4.76 -9.85
CA ASP A 83 -15.04 6.21 -10.03
C ASP A 83 -16.05 6.84 -10.99
N GLN A 84 -16.39 6.15 -12.09
CA GLN A 84 -17.44 6.58 -13.02
C GLN A 84 -18.82 6.55 -12.36
N TYR A 85 -19.11 5.54 -11.55
CA TYR A 85 -20.36 5.45 -10.80
C TYR A 85 -20.52 6.63 -9.83
N CYS A 86 -19.47 6.99 -9.08
CA CYS A 86 -19.48 8.17 -8.23
C CYS A 86 -19.81 9.44 -9.01
N LYS A 87 -19.13 9.67 -10.15
CA LYS A 87 -19.35 10.84 -11.00
C LYS A 87 -20.76 10.91 -11.58
N ALA A 88 -21.32 9.77 -11.99
CA ALA A 88 -22.66 9.71 -12.57
C ALA A 88 -23.78 9.96 -11.54
N HIS A 89 -23.47 9.81 -10.25
CA HIS A 89 -24.42 9.91 -9.15
C HIS A 89 -24.03 10.99 -8.13
N GLU A 90 -23.24 12.00 -8.55
CA GLU A 90 -22.98 13.19 -7.74
C GLU A 90 -24.32 13.89 -7.41
N PHE A 91 -24.59 14.07 -6.12
CA PHE A 91 -25.59 15.00 -5.58
C PHE A 91 -25.00 16.42 -5.54
#